data_AF-A0A496ZTB4-F1
#
_entry.id   AF-A0A496ZTB4-F1
#
_cell.length_a   1.000
_cell.length_b   1.000
_cell.length_c   1.000
_cell.angle_alpha   90.00
_cell.angle_beta   90.00
_cell.angle_gamma   90.00
#
_symmetry.space_group_name_H-M   'P 1'
#
loop_
_entity.id
_entity.type
_entity.pdbx_description
1 polymer ?
#
loop_
_entity_poly.entity_id
_entity_poly.type
_entity_poly.pdbx_seq_one_letter_code
_entity_poly.pdbx_strand_id
1 'polypeptide(L)'
;MRKFALILILISISFLLNAKSPWLGKDKAAHFTYSAALTYWNYGVAKDILDNSKQNSLIISVNFTALMGMTKEYSDKTLGETYWSWHDLAYDFAGIACGIILINNLR
;
A
#
# COMPACT_ATOMS: atom_id res chain seq x y z
N MET A 1 -19.17 25.17 7.44
CA MET A 1 -18.13 24.88 6.42
C MET A 1 -17.41 23.54 6.66
N ARG A 2 -16.77 23.28 7.81
CA ARG A 2 -16.04 22.02 8.08
C ARG A 2 -16.87 20.73 7.91
N LYS A 3 -18.11 20.70 8.42
CA LYS A 3 -19.01 19.54 8.27
C LYS A 3 -19.37 19.26 6.81
N PHE A 4 -19.57 20.32 6.02
CA PHE A 4 -19.87 20.23 4.59
C PHE A 4 -18.67 19.67 3.81
N ALA A 5 -17.46 20.13 4.14
CA ALA A 5 -16.23 19.59 3.56
C ALA A 5 -16.03 18.10 3.89
N LEU A 6 -16.29 17.68 5.13
CA LEU A 6 -16.22 16.27 5.51
C LEU A 6 -17.21 15.40 4.74
N ILE A 7 -18.45 15.87 4.57
CA ILE A 7 -19.46 15.15 3.78
C ILE A 7 -19.01 15.04 2.32
N LEU A 8 -18.48 16.12 1.72
CA LEU A 8 -17.96 16.09 0.36
C LEU A 8 -16.79 15.10 0.20
N ILE A 9 -15.89 15.03 1.19
CA ILE A 9 -14.79 14.06 1.20
C ILE A 9 -15.32 12.63 1.28
N LEU A 10 -16.27 12.35 2.17
CA LEU A 10 -16.86 11.02 2.32
C LEU A 10 -17.57 10.57 1.04
N ILE A 11 -18.34 11.46 0.41
CA ILE A 11 -19.00 11.18 -0.87
C ILE A 11 -17.94 10.88 -1.95
N SER A 12 -16.88 11.69 -2.03
CA SER A 12 -15.80 11.48 -3.00
C SER A 12 -15.12 10.13 -2.82
N ILE A 13 -14.83 9.73 -1.57
CA ILE A 13 -14.27 8.41 -1.24
C ILE A 13 -15.24 7.30 -1.68
N SER A 14 -16.54 7.43 -1.40
CA SER A 14 -17.53 6.44 -1.84
C SER A 14 -17.57 6.28 -3.35
N PHE A 15 -17.48 7.37 -4.12
CA PHE A 15 -17.39 7.30 -5.59
C PHE A 15 -16.10 6.62 -6.06
N LEU A 16 -14.95 6.97 -5.48
CA LEU A 16 -13.65 6.38 -5.83
C LEU A 16 -13.62 4.86 -5.57
N LEU A 17 -14.18 4.41 -4.45
CA LEU A 17 -14.21 2.98 -4.08
C LEU A 17 -15.12 2.15 -4.99
N ASN A 18 -16.19 2.74 -5.53
CA ASN A 18 -17.14 2.08 -6.42
C ASN A 18 -16.81 2.27 -7.91
N ALA A 19 -15.76 3.03 -8.23
CA ALA A 19 -15.31 3.18 -9.60
C ALA A 19 -14.91 1.83 -10.18
N LYS A 20 -15.29 1.59 -11.45
CA LYS A 20 -14.89 0.42 -12.23
C LYS A 20 -13.91 0.88 -13.30
N SER A 21 -12.69 1.18 -12.89
CA SER A 21 -11.63 1.60 -13.80
C SER A 21 -10.29 0.97 -13.41
N PRO A 22 -9.31 0.93 -14.33
CA PRO A 22 -7.98 0.42 -14.03
C PRO A 22 -7.23 1.24 -12.96
N TRP A 23 -7.62 2.49 -12.70
CA TRP A 23 -6.93 3.38 -11.74
C TRP A 23 -7.71 3.57 -10.45
N LEU A 24 -9.04 3.50 -10.48
CA LEU A 24 -9.90 3.80 -9.35
C LEU A 24 -10.82 2.61 -9.06
N GLY A 25 -10.90 2.26 -7.79
CA GLY A 25 -11.77 1.21 -7.26
C GLY A 25 -11.28 0.71 -5.91
N LYS A 26 -12.11 -0.11 -5.26
CA LYS A 26 -11.80 -0.76 -3.98
C LYS A 26 -10.48 -1.54 -4.01
N ASP A 27 -10.22 -2.21 -5.11
CA ASP A 27 -9.02 -3.02 -5.33
C ASP A 27 -7.74 -2.17 -5.23
N LYS A 28 -7.70 -1.02 -5.92
CA LYS A 28 -6.57 -0.09 -5.87
C LYS A 28 -6.36 0.52 -4.48
N ALA A 29 -7.46 0.83 -3.78
CA ALA A 29 -7.39 1.27 -2.39
C ALA A 29 -6.81 0.17 -1.47
N ALA A 30 -7.13 -1.10 -1.73
CA ALA A 30 -6.59 -2.23 -0.98
C ALA A 30 -5.08 -2.37 -1.21
N HIS A 31 -4.60 -2.33 -2.47
CA HIS A 31 -3.17 -2.34 -2.80
C HIS A 31 -2.40 -1.26 -2.04
N PHE A 32 -2.85 0.00 -2.10
CA PHE A 32 -2.22 1.09 -1.38
C PHE A 32 -2.21 0.90 0.14
N THR A 33 -3.38 0.58 0.73
CA THR A 33 -3.51 0.50 2.19
C THR A 33 -2.75 -0.69 2.77
N TYR A 34 -2.80 -1.85 2.12
CA TYR A 34 -2.03 -3.02 2.54
C TYR A 34 -0.53 -2.79 2.38
N SER A 35 -0.07 -2.22 1.27
CA SER A 35 1.35 -1.92 1.07
C SER A 35 1.87 -0.89 2.09
N ALA A 36 1.09 0.13 2.42
CA ALA A 36 1.46 1.08 3.49
C ALA A 36 1.54 0.42 4.86
N ALA A 37 0.52 -0.36 5.23
CA ALA A 37 0.46 -1.05 6.51
C ALA A 37 1.57 -2.09 6.65
N LEU A 38 1.81 -2.89 5.60
CA LEU A 38 2.82 -3.94 5.58
C LEU A 38 4.23 -3.36 5.69
N THR A 39 4.51 -2.24 5.01
CA THR A 39 5.79 -1.53 5.13
C THR A 39 6.01 -1.03 6.55
N TYR A 40 5.02 -0.34 7.14
CA TYR A 40 5.12 0.17 8.51
C TYR A 40 5.30 -0.95 9.54
N TRP A 41 4.53 -2.02 9.40
CA TRP A 41 4.55 -3.15 10.34
C TRP A 41 5.85 -3.96 10.25
N ASN A 42 6.31 -4.29 9.03
CA ASN A 42 7.59 -4.98 8.84
C ASN A 42 8.77 -4.16 9.32
N TYR A 43 8.74 -2.83 9.17
CA TYR A 43 9.75 -1.97 9.78
C TYR A 43 9.78 -2.15 11.30
N GLY A 44 8.63 -2.31 11.97
CA GLY A 44 8.56 -2.58 13.41
C GLY A 44 9.12 -3.92 13.82
N VAL A 45 8.76 -4.97 13.09
CA VAL A 45 9.36 -6.29 13.31
C VAL A 45 10.88 -6.20 13.16
N ALA A 46 11.37 -5.60 12.06
CA ALA A 46 12.80 -5.51 11.78
C ALA A 46 13.55 -4.64 12.79
N LYS A 47 12.98 -3.49 13.20
CA LYS A 47 13.63 -2.51 14.10
C LYS A 47 13.51 -2.87 15.58
N ASP A 48 12.32 -3.26 16.05
CA ASP A 48 12.05 -3.38 17.49
C ASP A 48 12.20 -4.81 17.99
N ILE A 49 11.86 -5.80 17.16
CA ILE A 49 11.90 -7.21 17.54
C ILE A 49 13.26 -7.82 17.17
N LEU A 50 13.74 -7.54 15.96
CA LEU A 50 15.01 -8.09 15.45
C LEU A 50 16.21 -7.16 15.68
N ASP A 51 16.00 -6.02 16.34
CA ASP A 51 17.01 -5.01 16.70
C ASP A 51 17.97 -4.61 15.57
N ASN A 52 17.48 -4.53 14.33
CA ASN A 52 18.29 -4.02 13.22
C ASN A 52 18.48 -2.50 13.32
N SER A 53 19.45 -1.98 12.57
CA SER A 53 19.61 -0.54 12.36
C SER A 53 18.40 0.04 11.61
N LYS A 54 18.09 1.33 11.82
CA LYS A 54 16.98 2.02 11.13
C LYS A 54 17.07 1.87 9.60
N GLN A 55 18.28 1.99 9.06
CA GLN A 55 18.50 1.83 7.62
C GLN A 55 18.23 0.41 7.15
N ASN A 56 18.72 -0.62 7.86
CA ASN A 56 18.48 -2.00 7.49
C ASN A 56 16.99 -2.36 7.62
N SER A 57 16.31 -1.90 8.68
CA SER A 57 14.87 -2.12 8.85
C SER A 57 14.05 -1.49 7.73
N LEU A 58 14.41 -0.28 7.27
CA LEU A 58 13.78 0.35 6.11
C LEU A 58 13.98 -0.50 4.84
N ILE A 59 15.21 -0.90 4.55
CA ILE A 59 15.54 -1.74 3.39
C ILE A 59 14.76 -3.06 3.43
N ILE A 60 14.72 -3.75 4.58
CA ILE A 60 13.97 -5.00 4.74
C ILE A 60 12.48 -4.78 4.49
N SER A 61 11.89 -3.77 5.13
CA SER A 61 10.45 -3.49 5.02
C SER A 61 10.00 -3.15 3.61
N VAL A 62 10.77 -2.30 2.90
CA VAL A 62 10.49 -1.90 1.52
C VAL A 62 10.60 -3.08 0.57
N ASN A 63 11.70 -3.84 0.65
CA ASN A 63 11.90 -4.99 -0.24
C ASN A 63 10.88 -6.09 0.01
N PHE A 64 10.56 -6.38 1.27
CA PHE A 64 9.54 -7.39 1.60
C PHE A 64 8.18 -6.99 1.02
N THR A 65 7.72 -5.76 1.25
CA THR A 65 6.43 -5.30 0.73
C THR A 65 6.42 -5.29 -0.80
N ALA A 66 7.49 -4.79 -1.44
CA ALA A 66 7.60 -4.77 -2.90
C ALA A 66 7.56 -6.19 -3.50
N LEU A 67 8.28 -7.14 -2.90
CA LEU A 67 8.26 -8.55 -3.31
C LEU A 67 6.87 -9.16 -3.13
N MET A 68 6.14 -8.84 -2.06
CA MET A 68 4.76 -9.30 -1.86
C MET A 68 3.82 -8.78 -2.95
N GLY A 69 3.91 -7.49 -3.31
CA GLY A 69 3.12 -6.90 -4.40
C GLY A 69 3.43 -7.56 -5.74
N MET A 70 4.72 -7.70 -6.10
CA MET A 70 5.13 -8.40 -7.32
C MET A 70 4.70 -9.87 -7.34
N THR A 71 4.75 -10.55 -6.19
CA THR A 71 4.32 -11.96 -6.08
C THR A 71 2.81 -12.09 -6.25
N LYS A 72 2.02 -11.16 -5.72
CA LYS A 72 0.58 -11.10 -5.95
C LYS A 72 0.28 -10.96 -7.45
N GLU A 73 0.89 -9.99 -8.12
CA GLU A 73 0.67 -9.78 -9.56
C GLU A 73 1.15 -10.97 -10.42
N TYR A 74 2.22 -11.63 -10.00
CA TYR A 74 2.68 -12.87 -10.63
C TYR A 74 1.70 -14.03 -10.43
N SER A 75 1.14 -14.17 -9.22
CA SER A 75 0.12 -15.14 -8.88
C SER A 75 -1.17 -14.89 -9.68
N ASP A 76 -1.59 -13.65 -9.84
CA ASP A 76 -2.78 -13.28 -10.62
C ASP A 76 -2.64 -13.66 -12.10
N LYS A 77 -1.43 -13.50 -12.64
CA LYS A 77 -1.08 -13.92 -14.00
C LYS A 77 -1.06 -15.44 -14.19
N THR A 78 -0.60 -16.19 -13.18
CA THR A 78 -0.29 -17.63 -13.31
C THR A 78 -1.39 -18.54 -12.79
N LEU A 79 -2.01 -18.19 -11.67
CA LEU A 79 -3.03 -18.98 -10.97
C LEU A 79 -4.43 -18.39 -11.12
N GLY A 80 -4.54 -17.06 -11.17
CA GLY A 80 -5.82 -16.36 -11.32
C GLY A 80 -6.36 -16.33 -12.75
N GLU A 81 -5.56 -16.75 -13.73
CA GLU A 81 -5.81 -16.57 -15.18
C GLU A 81 -6.16 -15.13 -15.58
N THR A 82 -5.64 -14.15 -14.83
CA THR A 82 -5.81 -12.72 -15.14
C THR A 82 -4.50 -12.13 -15.70
N TYR A 83 -4.41 -10.80 -15.81
CA TYR A 83 -3.25 -10.12 -16.36
C TYR A 83 -2.41 -9.47 -15.26
N TRP A 84 -1.12 -9.33 -15.53
CA TRP A 84 -0.22 -8.52 -14.71
C TRP A 84 -0.63 -7.04 -14.76
N SER A 85 -0.96 -6.46 -13.62
CA SER A 85 -1.46 -5.09 -13.52
C SER A 85 -0.37 -4.12 -13.07
N TRP A 86 0.12 -3.30 -14.01
CA TRP A 86 1.01 -2.18 -13.69
C TRP A 86 0.36 -1.12 -12.81
N HIS A 87 -0.96 -1.06 -12.82
CA HIS A 87 -1.74 -0.15 -11.99
C HIS A 87 -1.64 -0.57 -10.52
N ASP A 88 -1.79 -1.85 -10.24
CA ASP A 88 -1.68 -2.38 -8.88
C ASP A 88 -0.30 -2.16 -8.29
N LEU A 89 0.75 -2.40 -9.08
CA LEU A 89 2.11 -2.07 -8.66
C LEU A 89 2.31 -0.58 -8.38
N ALA A 90 1.69 0.31 -9.15
CA ALA A 90 1.77 1.74 -8.88
C ALA A 90 1.13 2.10 -7.52
N TYR A 91 0.00 1.47 -7.19
CA TYR A 91 -0.64 1.63 -5.87
C TYR A 91 0.18 0.98 -4.75
N ASP A 92 0.86 -0.14 -5.00
CA ASP A 92 1.79 -0.74 -4.05
C ASP A 92 2.98 0.18 -3.77
N PHE A 93 3.61 0.75 -4.81
CA PHE A 93 4.69 1.73 -4.67
C PHE A 93 4.24 2.99 -3.91
N ALA A 94 3.05 3.52 -4.23
CA ALA A 94 2.49 4.66 -3.51
C ALA A 94 2.21 4.31 -2.04
N GLY A 95 1.73 3.09 -1.77
CA GLY A 95 1.54 2.55 -0.42
C GLY A 95 2.86 2.45 0.34
N ILE A 96 3.89 1.87 -0.25
CA ILE A 96 5.25 1.80 0.33
C ILE A 96 5.77 3.19 0.67
N ALA A 97 5.67 4.15 -0.26
CA ALA A 97 6.08 5.53 -0.01
C ALA A 97 5.32 6.16 1.16
N CYS A 98 4.00 5.94 1.24
CA CYS A 98 3.19 6.36 2.39
C CYS A 98 3.67 5.70 3.69
N GLY A 99 3.96 4.40 3.67
CA GLY A 99 4.52 3.68 4.82
C GLY A 99 5.84 4.26 5.30
N ILE A 100 6.76 4.61 4.39
CA ILE A 100 8.02 5.29 4.70
C ILE A 100 7.77 6.65 5.35
N ILE A 101 6.82 7.44 4.83
CA ILE A 101 6.45 8.73 5.43
C ILE A 101 5.93 8.51 6.85
N LEU A 102 5.04 7.54 7.07
CA LEU A 102 4.51 7.22 8.40
C LEU A 102 5.64 6.81 9.36
N ILE A 103 6.56 5.94 8.92
CA ILE A 103 7.74 5.56 9.72
C ILE A 103 8.53 6.82 10.11
N ASN A 104 8.90 7.67 9.15
CA ASN A 104 9.75 8.83 9.43
C ASN A 104 9.11 9.89 10.32
N ASN A 105 7.79 9.95 10.41
CA ASN A 105 7.07 10.96 11.19
C ASN A 105 6.54 10.42 12.53
N LEU A 106 6.36 9.11 12.66
CA LEU A 106 5.75 8.49 13.84
C LEU A 106 6.72 7.59 14.62
N ARG A 107 7.92 7.30 14.09
CA ARG A 107 8.89 6.35 14.66
C ARG A 107 10.34 6.82 14.58
#